data_AF-A0A2M7JX65-F1
#
_entry.id   AF-A0A2M7JX65-F1
#
_cell.length_a   1.000
_cell.length_b   1.000
_cell.length_c   1.000
_cell.angle_alpha   90.00
_cell.angle_beta   90.00
_cell.angle_gamma   90.00
#
_symmetry.space_group_name_H-M   'P 1'
#
loop_
_entity.id
_entity.type
_entity.pdbx_description
1 polymer ?
#
loop_
_entity_poly.entity_id
_entity_poly.type
_entity_poly.pdbx_seq_one_letter_code
_entity_poly.pdbx_strand_id
1 'polypeptide(L)'
;MAQGFAEALGQEKVEVYSAGSKPSSQIDPLVIEVMKEKGIDLSGKRPKGLNDLPYVDMDYLVTMGCEETCPAVLTKKIIEWEIPDPKGKSIDVFREVRDQIEKKVKALLIDMD
;
A
#
# COMPACT_ATOMS: atom_id res chain seq x y z
N MET A 1 0.04 -2.96 3.58
CA MET A 1 -1.22 -3.66 3.19
C MET A 1 -1.48 -3.56 1.70
N ALA A 2 -1.64 -2.37 1.11
CA ALA A 2 -1.96 -2.21 -0.32
C ALA A 2 -1.01 -2.95 -1.27
N GLN A 3 0.31 -2.78 -1.12
CA GLN A 3 1.30 -3.54 -1.91
C GLN A 3 1.09 -5.06 -1.80
N GLY A 4 0.83 -5.57 -0.59
CA GLY A 4 0.62 -7.01 -0.39
C GLY A 4 -0.61 -7.54 -1.11
N PHE A 5 -1.72 -6.79 -1.10
CA PHE A 5 -2.91 -7.16 -1.88
C PHE A 5 -2.69 -7.07 -3.38
N ALA A 6 -2.02 -6.02 -3.85
CA ALA A 6 -1.76 -5.84 -5.29
C ALA A 6 -0.83 -6.93 -5.82
N GLU A 7 0.21 -7.31 -5.08
CA GLU A 7 1.08 -8.46 -5.42
C GLU A 7 0.27 -9.78 -5.44
N ALA A 8 -0.56 -10.02 -4.42
CA ALA A 8 -1.31 -11.27 -4.29
C ALA A 8 -2.43 -11.42 -5.34
N LEU A 9 -3.11 -10.33 -5.70
CA LEU A 9 -4.28 -10.34 -6.58
C LEU A 9 -3.94 -10.02 -8.04
N GLY A 10 -2.95 -9.16 -8.27
CA GLY A 10 -2.50 -8.76 -9.59
C GLY A 10 -1.51 -9.75 -10.22
N GLN A 11 -0.90 -10.64 -9.44
CA GLN A 11 0.03 -11.67 -9.92
C GLN A 11 1.14 -11.06 -10.80
N GLU A 12 1.46 -11.67 -11.94
CA GLU A 12 2.51 -11.19 -12.87
C GLU A 12 2.03 -10.07 -13.81
N LYS A 13 0.81 -9.56 -13.65
CA LYS A 13 0.25 -8.52 -14.52
C LYS A 13 0.62 -7.10 -14.10
N VAL A 14 1.07 -6.91 -12.85
CA VAL A 14 1.37 -5.59 -12.30
C VAL A 14 2.70 -5.62 -11.56
N GLU A 15 3.48 -4.57 -11.74
CA GLU A 15 4.66 -4.31 -10.93
C GLU A 15 4.28 -3.35 -9.79
N VAL A 16 4.62 -3.70 -8.54
CA VAL A 16 4.07 -3.03 -7.37
C VAL A 16 5.17 -2.54 -6.44
N TYR A 17 5.11 -1.25 -6.12
CA TYR A 17 5.99 -0.58 -5.19
C TYR A 17 5.23 0.09 -4.05
N SER A 18 5.88 0.29 -2.92
CA SER A 18 5.37 1.15 -1.84
C SER A 18 6.52 1.81 -1.12
N ALA A 19 6.26 3.03 -0.65
CA ALA A 19 7.16 3.85 0.12
C ALA A 19 6.38 4.84 0.99
N GLY A 20 7.01 5.34 2.04
CA GLY A 20 6.50 6.44 2.86
C GLY A 20 7.46 7.63 2.87
N SER A 21 6.93 8.84 3.07
CA SER A 21 7.75 10.06 3.25
C SER A 21 8.59 9.99 4.52
N LYS A 22 8.05 9.38 5.59
CA LYS A 22 8.72 9.15 6.88
C LYS A 22 8.61 7.67 7.25
N PRO A 23 9.43 6.79 6.63
CA PRO A 23 9.32 5.35 6.87
C PRO A 23 9.66 5.02 8.33
N SER A 24 8.86 4.14 8.93
CA SER A 24 9.17 3.59 10.26
C SER A 24 10.32 2.59 10.19
N SER A 25 10.94 2.24 11.32
CA SER A 25 12.06 1.28 11.36
C SER A 25 11.63 -0.16 11.04
N GLN A 26 10.37 -0.50 11.31
CA GLN A 26 9.81 -1.83 11.10
C GLN A 26 8.34 -1.74 10.71
N ILE A 27 7.80 -2.82 10.12
CA ILE A 27 6.37 -2.96 9.87
C ILE A 27 5.66 -3.12 11.23
N ASP A 28 4.52 -2.45 11.37
CA ASP A 28 3.66 -2.61 12.55
C ASP A 28 3.24 -4.09 12.70
N PRO A 29 3.49 -4.74 13.85
CA PRO A 29 3.10 -6.13 14.07
C PRO A 29 1.61 -6.41 13.80
N LEU A 30 0.72 -5.44 14.10
CA LEU A 30 -0.71 -5.59 13.83
C LEU A 30 -0.99 -5.64 12.33
N VAL A 31 -0.22 -4.95 11.49
CA VAL A 31 -0.33 -5.05 10.02
C VAL A 31 0.04 -6.47 9.56
N ILE A 32 1.09 -7.06 10.13
CA ILE A 32 1.49 -8.44 9.80
C ILE A 32 0.37 -9.41 10.22
N GLU A 33 -0.15 -9.25 11.43
CA GLU A 33 -1.21 -10.11 11.98
C GLU A 33 -2.48 -10.08 11.11
N VAL A 34 -3.02 -8.90 10.81
CA VAL A 34 -4.27 -8.82 10.04
C VAL A 34 -4.10 -9.22 8.57
N MET A 35 -2.90 -9.08 7.99
CA MET A 35 -2.63 -9.54 6.62
C MET A 35 -2.47 -11.06 6.56
N LYS A 36 -1.91 -11.70 7.60
CA LYS A 36 -1.86 -13.16 7.72
C LYS A 36 -3.24 -13.79 7.77
N GLU A 37 -4.23 -13.14 8.39
CA GLU A 37 -5.63 -13.58 8.34
C GLU A 37 -6.18 -13.67 6.90
N LYS A 38 -5.60 -12.93 5.94
CA LYS A 38 -5.93 -12.97 4.52
C LYS A 38 -4.98 -13.85 3.70
N GLY A 39 -4.10 -14.61 4.36
CA GLY A 39 -3.11 -15.48 3.72
C GLY A 39 -1.91 -14.75 3.12
N ILE A 40 -1.69 -13.48 3.47
CA ILE A 40 -0.58 -12.65 2.95
C ILE A 40 0.43 -12.41 4.08
N ASP A 41 1.61 -13.03 3.99
CA ASP A 41 2.68 -12.81 4.97
C ASP A 41 3.56 -11.61 4.57
N LEU A 42 3.57 -10.59 5.42
CA LEU A 42 4.41 -9.38 5.25
C LEU A 42 5.66 -9.38 6.14
N SER A 43 5.95 -10.44 6.91
CA SER A 43 7.04 -10.44 7.88
C SER A 43 8.44 -10.28 7.26
N GLY A 44 8.61 -10.65 5.98
CA GLY A 44 9.86 -10.47 5.24
C GLY A 44 10.02 -9.09 4.57
N LYS A 45 8.99 -8.23 4.64
CA LYS A 45 9.01 -6.90 4.03
C LYS A 45 9.54 -5.87 5.05
N ARG A 46 10.04 -4.74 4.55
CA ARG A 46 10.49 -3.60 5.37
C ARG A 46 9.87 -2.29 4.87
N PRO A 47 9.64 -1.30 5.75
CA PRO A 47 9.31 0.04 5.31
C PRO A 47 10.43 0.61 4.42
N LYS A 48 10.04 1.34 3.38
CA LYS A 48 10.93 1.95 2.38
C LYS A 48 10.64 3.45 2.31
N GLY A 49 11.67 4.26 2.15
CA GLY A 49 11.54 5.69 1.88
C GLY A 49 11.27 5.95 0.40
N LEU A 50 10.85 7.18 0.07
CA LEU A 50 10.62 7.58 -1.32
C LEU A 50 11.87 7.42 -2.21
N ASN A 51 13.07 7.58 -1.65
CA ASN A 51 14.33 7.40 -2.36
C ASN A 51 14.67 5.92 -2.66
N ASP A 52 13.96 4.96 -2.04
CA ASP A 52 14.11 3.54 -2.33
C ASP A 52 13.22 3.09 -3.50
N LEU A 53 12.36 3.98 -4.02
CA LEU A 53 11.56 3.68 -5.20
C LEU A 53 12.47 3.67 -6.44
N PRO A 54 12.24 2.74 -7.38
CA PRO A 54 12.98 2.76 -8.63
C PRO A 54 12.59 3.98 -9.47
N TYR A 55 13.54 4.45 -10.26
CA TYR A 55 13.32 5.50 -11.26
C TYR A 55 12.64 4.89 -12.49
N VAL A 56 11.33 4.65 -12.39
CA VAL A 56 10.48 4.14 -13.48
C VAL A 56 9.24 5.01 -13.60
N ASP A 57 8.71 5.09 -14.82
CA ASP A 57 7.43 5.74 -15.07
C ASP A 57 6.30 4.87 -14.54
N MET A 58 5.59 5.36 -13.52
CA MET A 58 4.46 4.65 -12.94
C MET A 58 3.20 4.93 -13.78
N ASP A 59 2.41 3.91 -14.07
CA ASP A 59 1.08 4.14 -14.66
C ASP A 59 0.12 4.75 -13.63
N TYR A 60 0.25 4.32 -12.37
CA TYR A 60 -0.61 4.71 -11.27
C TYR A 60 0.21 5.03 -10.01
N LEU A 61 -0.07 6.18 -9.40
CA LEU A 61 0.40 6.55 -8.07
C LEU A 61 -0.79 6.62 -7.12
N VAL A 62 -0.82 5.73 -6.13
CA VAL A 62 -1.87 5.73 -5.10
C VAL A 62 -1.35 6.41 -3.83
N THR A 63 -2.03 7.45 -3.38
CA THR A 63 -1.75 8.14 -2.12
C THR A 63 -2.79 7.78 -1.06
N MET A 64 -2.35 7.62 0.18
CA MET A 64 -3.20 7.33 1.35
C MET A 64 -2.73 8.21 2.51
N GLY A 65 -3.43 9.32 2.77
CA GLY A 65 -3.16 10.20 3.91
C GLY A 65 -1.84 10.98 3.88
N CYS A 66 -1.23 11.17 2.70
CA CYS A 66 -0.02 11.97 2.57
C CYS A 66 -0.38 13.39 2.11
N GLU A 67 -0.36 14.35 3.04
CA GLU A 67 -0.56 15.77 2.73
C GLU A 67 0.65 16.38 1.99
N GLU A 68 1.80 15.70 2.04
CA GLU A 68 3.01 16.11 1.35
C GLU A 68 3.02 15.52 -0.07
N THR A 69 2.93 16.39 -1.09
CA THR A 69 3.10 16.05 -2.49
C THR A 69 4.46 15.37 -2.68
N CYS A 70 4.49 14.11 -3.09
CA CYS A 70 5.73 13.39 -3.39
C CYS A 70 6.37 13.99 -4.65
N PRO A 71 7.44 14.81 -4.55
CA PRO A 71 7.85 15.67 -5.67
C PRO A 71 8.55 14.93 -6.82
N ALA A 72 8.80 13.62 -6.70
CA ALA A 72 9.76 12.90 -7.53
C ALA A 72 9.23 11.62 -8.21
N VAL A 73 7.93 11.30 -8.07
CA VAL A 73 7.36 10.12 -8.75
C VAL A 73 6.69 10.56 -10.05
N LEU A 74 7.29 10.22 -11.19
CA LEU A 74 6.68 10.39 -12.50
C LEU A 74 5.54 9.38 -12.64
N THR A 75 4.33 9.87 -12.91
CA THR A 75 3.14 9.02 -13.01
C THR A 75 2.15 9.55 -14.03
N LYS A 76 1.44 8.65 -14.71
CA LYS A 76 0.35 8.99 -15.65
C LYS A 76 -0.94 9.35 -14.92
N LYS A 77 -1.21 8.72 -13.77
CA LYS A 77 -2.44 8.92 -13.01
C LYS A 77 -2.19 8.88 -11.51
N ILE A 78 -2.70 9.89 -10.80
CA ILE A 78 -2.70 9.94 -9.34
C ILE A 78 -4.10 9.56 -8.86
N ILE A 79 -4.15 8.66 -7.88
CA ILE A 79 -5.39 8.21 -7.22
C ILE A 79 -5.23 8.45 -5.72
N GLU A 80 -6.16 9.18 -5.15
CA GLU A 80 -6.22 9.39 -3.71
C GLU A 80 -7.23 8.44 -3.08
N TRP A 81 -6.79 7.68 -2.07
CA TRP A 81 -7.67 6.87 -1.24
C TRP A 81 -7.77 7.51 0.14
N GLU A 82 -8.96 8.00 0.46
CA GLU A 82 -9.32 8.46 1.80
C GLU A 82 -9.46 7.26 2.74
N ILE A 83 -8.34 6.83 3.31
CA ILE A 83 -8.27 5.72 4.25
C ILE A 83 -7.55 6.23 5.50
N PRO A 84 -8.18 6.14 6.69
CA PRO A 84 -7.57 6.64 7.93
C PRO A 84 -6.37 5.78 8.32
N ASP A 85 -5.33 6.41 8.90
CA ASP A 85 -4.18 5.70 9.45
C ASP A 85 -4.59 4.91 10.72
N PRO A 86 -4.48 3.57 10.74
CA PRO A 86 -4.84 2.76 11.90
C PRO A 86 -3.77 2.80 13.01
N LYS A 87 -2.63 3.46 12.82
CA LYS A 87 -1.53 3.46 13.78
C LYS A 87 -1.98 3.87 15.19
N GLY A 88 -1.62 3.04 16.17
CA GLY A 88 -1.98 3.24 17.58
C GLY A 88 -3.45 2.96 17.90
N LYS A 89 -4.23 2.41 16.98
CA LYS A 89 -5.61 1.96 17.20
C LYS A 89 -5.67 0.46 17.50
N SER A 90 -6.87 -0.05 17.79
CA SER A 90 -7.11 -1.47 18.05
C SER A 90 -6.97 -2.31 16.79
N ILE A 91 -6.73 -3.61 16.96
CA ILE A 91 -6.65 -4.57 15.85
C ILE A 91 -7.91 -4.58 14.97
N ASP A 92 -9.09 -4.31 15.52
CA ASP A 92 -10.33 -4.25 14.74
C ASP A 92 -10.31 -3.08 13.74
N VAL A 93 -9.74 -1.94 14.12
CA VAL A 93 -9.54 -0.81 13.19
C VAL A 93 -8.53 -1.20 12.09
N PHE A 94 -7.48 -1.96 12.42
CA PHE A 94 -6.57 -2.49 11.40
C PHE A 94 -7.29 -3.43 10.42
N ARG A 95 -8.20 -4.29 10.89
CA ARG A 95 -9.01 -5.17 10.04
C ARG A 95 -9.95 -4.37 9.13
N GLU A 96 -10.61 -3.34 9.66
CA GLU A 96 -11.47 -2.45 8.87
C GLU A 96 -10.67 -1.75 7.76
N VAL A 97 -9.53 -1.15 8.10
CA VAL A 97 -8.63 -0.50 7.13
C VAL A 97 -8.12 -1.52 6.10
N ARG A 98 -7.70 -2.70 6.53
CA ARG A 98 -7.27 -3.79 5.64
C ARG A 98 -8.35 -4.12 4.63
N ASP A 99 -9.59 -4.30 5.07
CA ASP A 99 -10.71 -4.70 4.19
C ASP A 99 -11.12 -3.56 3.24
N GLN A 100 -10.99 -2.30 3.66
CA GLN A 100 -11.15 -1.14 2.77
C GLN A 100 -10.07 -1.11 1.67
N ILE A 101 -8.81 -1.31 2.05
CA ILE A 101 -7.68 -1.39 1.10
C ILE A 101 -7.89 -2.55 0.12
N GLU A 102 -8.29 -3.73 0.60
CA GLU A 102 -8.55 -4.89 -0.26
C GLU A 102 -9.58 -4.57 -1.35
N LYS A 103 -10.70 -3.94 -0.97
CA LYS A 103 -11.76 -3.54 -1.92
C LYS A 103 -11.24 -2.54 -2.96
N LYS A 104 -10.49 -1.52 -2.51
CA LYS A 104 -9.93 -0.48 -3.38
C LYS A 104 -8.88 -1.04 -4.36
N VAL A 105 -8.02 -1.94 -3.90
CA VAL A 105 -7.04 -2.64 -4.76
C VAL A 105 -7.76 -3.49 -5.80
N LYS A 106 -8.77 -4.27 -5.41
CA LYS A 106 -9.56 -5.07 -6.37
C LYS A 106 -10.22 -4.22 -7.44
N ALA A 107 -10.83 -3.10 -7.04
CA ALA A 107 -11.46 -2.18 -7.99
C ALA A 107 -10.42 -1.58 -8.96
N LEU A 108 -9.27 -1.13 -8.44
CA LEU A 108 -8.20 -0.59 -9.28
C LEU A 108 -7.68 -1.61 -10.29
N LEU A 109 -7.45 -2.86 -9.88
CA LEU A 109 -6.98 -3.90 -10.79
C LEU A 109 -8.00 -4.22 -11.90
N ILE A 110 -9.31 -4.09 -11.64
CA ILE A 110 -10.35 -4.28 -12.65
C ILE A 110 -10.34 -3.12 -13.66
N ASP A 111 -10.09 -1.89 -13.20
CA ASP A 111 -10.06 -0.70 -14.05
C ASP A 111 -8.78 -0.59 -14.92
N MET A 112 -7.79 -1.47 -14.71
CA MET A 112 -6.51 -1.47 -15.41
C MET A 112 -6.50 -2.30 -16.70
N ASP A 113 -7.53 -3.12 -16.95
CA ASP A 113 -7.77 -3.86 -18.21
C ASP A 113 -8.56 -3.00 -19.22
#